data_AF-A0A2D7GXP4-F1
#
_entry.id   AF-A0A2D7GXP4-F1
#
_cell.length_a   1.000
_cell.length_b   1.000
_cell.length_c   1.000
_cell.angle_alpha   90.00
_cell.angle_beta   90.00
_cell.angle_gamma   90.00
#
_symmetry.space_group_name_H-M   'P 1'
#
loop_
_entity.id
_entity.type
_entity.pdbx_description
1 polymer ?
#
loop_
_entity_poly.entity_id
_entity_poly.type
_entity_poly.pdbx_seq_one_letter_code
_entity_poly.pdbx_strand_id
1 'polypeptide(L)' 'LGVKEEEVKAEASFVDDLGADSLDTVELVMALEEEFDTEIPDEEAEKITTVQSAVDYINANKDA' A
#
# COMPACT_ATOMS: atom_id res chain seq x y z
N LEU A 1 -8.19 3.71 7.75
CA LEU A 1 -7.97 4.87 6.86
C LEU A 1 -9.09 5.94 6.84
N GLY A 2 -10.31 5.72 6.34
CA GLY A 2 -11.37 6.75 6.40
C GLY A 2 -11.07 8.07 5.63
N VAL A 3 -10.17 7.99 4.64
CA VAL A 3 -9.74 9.09 3.78
C VAL A 3 -10.71 9.34 2.64
N LYS A 4 -10.67 10.53 2.04
CA LYS A 4 -11.50 10.82 0.88
C LYS A 4 -10.89 10.28 -0.40
N GLU A 5 -11.73 9.88 -1.35
CA GLU A 5 -11.27 9.38 -2.66
C GLU A 5 -10.39 10.40 -3.41
N GLU A 6 -10.67 11.70 -3.25
CA GLU A 6 -9.89 12.80 -3.85
C GLU A 6 -8.47 12.96 -3.27
N GLU A 7 -8.22 12.40 -2.09
CA GLU A 7 -6.91 12.42 -1.41
C GLU A 7 -6.04 11.23 -1.85
N VAL A 8 -6.65 10.16 -2.38
CA VAL A 8 -5.95 8.96 -2.87
C VAL A 8 -5.34 9.25 -4.24
N LYS A 9 -4.15 9.84 -4.23
CA LYS A 9 -3.35 10.12 -5.43
C LYS A 9 -2.12 9.24 -5.46
N ALA A 10 -1.59 8.99 -6.65
CA ALA A 10 -0.37 8.20 -6.86
C ALA A 10 0.79 8.67 -5.97
N GLU A 11 0.98 9.99 -5.89
CA GLU A 11 2.03 10.61 -5.10
C GLU A 11 1.76 10.68 -3.59
N ALA A 12 0.54 10.36 -3.13
CA ALA A 12 0.17 10.50 -1.73
C ALA A 12 0.92 9.49 -0.86
N SER A 13 1.54 9.99 0.21
CA SER A 13 2.13 9.20 1.28
C SER A 13 1.04 8.59 2.15
N PHE A 14 1.11 7.28 2.41
CA PHE A 14 0.14 6.62 3.29
C PHE A 14 0.15 7.23 4.69
N VAL A 15 1.33 7.57 5.21
CA VAL A 15 1.47 8.13 6.56
C VAL A 15 1.27 9.65 6.56
N ASP A 16 1.99 10.37 5.70
CA ASP A 16 2.02 11.85 5.80
C ASP A 16 0.77 12.51 5.22
N ASP A 17 0.24 11.99 4.11
CA ASP A 17 -0.89 12.61 3.41
C ASP A 17 -2.23 11.95 3.76
N LEU A 18 -2.24 10.62 3.90
CA LEU A 18 -3.44 9.83 4.21
C LEU A 18 -3.60 9.53 5.70
N GLY A 19 -2.60 9.86 6.53
CA GLY A 19 -2.69 9.73 7.98
C GLY A 19 -2.79 8.29 8.48
N ALA A 20 -2.31 7.31 7.70
CA ALA A 20 -2.23 5.92 8.10
C ALA A 20 -1.28 5.79 9.30
N ASP A 21 -1.74 5.15 10.36
CA ASP A 21 -0.86 4.73 11.44
C ASP A 21 -0.16 3.40 11.11
N SER A 22 0.72 2.95 12.00
CA SER A 22 1.47 1.70 11.79
C SER A 22 0.59 0.45 11.72
N LEU A 23 -0.62 0.49 12.28
CA LEU A 23 -1.57 -0.61 12.21
C LEU A 23 -2.34 -0.57 10.88
N ASP A 24 -2.78 0.61 10.46
CA ASP A 24 -3.40 0.83 9.14
C ASP A 24 -2.47 0.37 8.01
N THR A 25 -1.15 0.61 8.10
CA THR A 25 -0.20 0.15 7.08
C THR A 25 -0.08 -1.37 7.02
N VAL A 26 -0.15 -2.06 8.16
CA VAL A 26 -0.13 -3.53 8.21
C VAL A 26 -1.42 -4.10 7.61
N GLU A 27 -2.57 -3.56 7.99
CA GLU A 27 -3.87 -3.97 7.43
C GLU A 27 -3.94 -3.72 5.93
N LEU A 28 -3.38 -2.60 5.44
CA LEU A 28 -3.31 -2.29 4.01
C LEU A 28 -2.49 -3.34 3.25
N VAL A 29 -1.30 -3.70 3.75
CA VAL A 29 -0.43 -4.70 3.11
C VAL A 29 -1.13 -6.06 3.09
N MET A 30 -1.73 -6.49 4.20
CA MET A 30 -2.49 -7.74 4.24
C MET A 30 -3.68 -7.76 3.27
N ALA A 31 -4.38 -6.63 3.12
CA ALA A 31 -5.47 -6.53 2.15
C ALA A 31 -4.98 -6.60 0.69
N LEU A 32 -3.80 -6.04 0.40
CA LEU A 32 -3.17 -6.16 -0.92
C LEU A 32 -2.72 -7.60 -1.20
N GLU A 33 -2.15 -8.28 -0.20
CA GLU A 33 -1.79 -9.70 -0.29
C GLU A 33 -3.01 -10.58 -0.60
N GLU A 34 -4.12 -10.40 0.13
CA GLU A 34 -5.34 -11.19 -0.06
C GLU A 34 -6.04 -10.89 -1.39
N GLU A 35 -6.14 -9.62 -1.80
CA GLU A 35 -6.82 -9.22 -3.05
C GLU A 35 -6.07 -9.69 -4.30
N PHE A 36 -4.73 -9.72 -4.24
CA PHE A 36 -3.89 -10.08 -5.38
C PHE A 36 -3.26 -11.48 -5.28
N ASP A 37 -3.60 -12.26 -4.25
CA ASP A 37 -3.05 -13.59 -3.96
C ASP A 37 -1.50 -13.60 -4.00
N THR A 38 -0.90 -12.59 -3.37
CA THR A 38 0.56 -12.37 -3.33
C THR A 38 1.06 -12.35 -1.89
N GLU A 39 2.37 -12.52 -1.71
CA GLU A 39 3.05 -12.37 -0.42
C GLU A 39 4.02 -11.20 -0.51
N ILE A 40 3.88 -10.20 0.37
CA ILE A 40 4.71 -9.00 0.40
C ILE A 40 5.64 -9.11 1.62
N PRO A 41 6.96 -9.34 1.43
CA PRO A 41 7.89 -9.40 2.55
C PRO A 41 7.91 -8.09 3.34
N ASP A 42 8.06 -8.17 4.66
CA ASP A 42 8.13 -7.01 5.56
C ASP A 42 9.12 -5.93 5.07
N GLU A 43 10.29 -6.33 4.57
CA GLU A 43 11.31 -5.41 4.05
C GLU A 43 10.86 -4.62 2.81
N GLU A 44 9.97 -5.20 1.99
CA GLU A 44 9.39 -4.52 0.83
C GLU A 44 8.17 -3.69 1.25
N ALA A 45 7.35 -4.21 2.18
CA ALA A 45 6.24 -3.47 2.78
C ALA A 45 6.71 -2.15 3.42
N GLU A 46 7.85 -2.14 4.12
CA GLU A 46 8.47 -0.94 4.69
C GLU A 46 8.85 0.11 3.62
N LYS A 47 9.09 -0.32 2.37
CA LYS A 47 9.41 0.59 1.23
C LYS A 47 8.15 1.10 0.54
N ILE A 48 6.99 0.49 0.77
CA ILE A 48 5.70 0.90 0.21
C ILE A 48 5.15 2.08 1.02
N THR A 49 5.68 3.27 0.75
CA THR A 49 5.30 4.50 1.46
C THR A 49 4.23 5.33 0.74
N THR A 50 4.00 5.12 -0.56
CA THR A 50 3.03 5.88 -1.37
C THR A 50 2.08 4.98 -2.12
N VAL A 51 0.94 5.54 -2.56
CA VAL A 51 -0.03 4.80 -3.37
C VAL A 51 0.61 4.25 -4.65
N GLN A 52 1.47 5.04 -5.31
CA GLN A 52 2.16 4.59 -6.52
C GLN A 52 3.11 3.44 -6.23
N SER A 53 3.85 3.44 -5.12
CA SER A 53 4.77 2.34 -4.84
C SER A 53 4.05 1.02 -4.55
N ALA A 54 2.87 1.07 -3.91
CA ALA A 54 2.01 -0.10 -3.76
C ALA A 54 1.54 -0.62 -5.13
N VAL A 55 1.06 0.27 -6.00
CA VAL A 55 0.60 -0.09 -7.35
C VAL A 55 1.74 -0.67 -8.18
N ASP A 56 2.92 -0.06 -8.14
CA ASP A 56 4.10 -0.52 -8.88
C ASP A 56 4.55 -1.90 -8.39
N TYR A 57 4.57 -2.11 -7.08
CA TYR A 57 4.92 -3.40 -6.48
C TYR A 57 3.95 -4.49 -6.94
N ILE A 58 2.65 -4.25 -6.83
CA ILE A 58 1.63 -5.23 -7.25
C ILE A 58 1.75 -5.52 -8.73
N ASN A 59 1.91 -4.50 -9.59
CA ASN A 59 2.05 -4.71 -11.03
C ASN A 59 3.33 -5.48 -11.40
N ALA A 60 4.42 -5.30 -10.66
CA ALA A 60 5.66 -6.02 -10.88
C ALA A 60 5.58 -7.51 -10.47
N ASN A 61 4.68 -7.84 -9.53
CA ASN A 61 4.52 -9.19 -8.98
C ASN A 61 3.24 -9.92 -9.47
N LYS A 62 2.33 -9.24 -10.19
CA LYS A 62 1.05 -9.78 -10.68
C LYS A 62 1.16 -10.90 -11.72
N ASP A 63 2.37 -11.15 -12.25
CA ASP A 63 2.64 -12.09 -13.33
C ASP A 63 3.56 -13.27 -12.91
N ALA A 64 3.82 -13.46 -11.61
CA ALA A 64 4.70 -14.52 -11.09
C ALA A 64 3.94 -15.81 -10.72
#